data_AF-A0A8I2C2E7-F1
#
_entry.id   AF-A0A8I2C2E7-F1
#
_cell.length_a   1.000
_cell.length_b   1.000
_cell.length_c   1.000
_cell.angle_alpha   90.00
_cell.angle_beta   90.00
_cell.angle_gamma   90.00
#
_symmetry.space_group_name_H-M   'P 1'
#
loop_
_entity.id
_entity.type
_entity.pdbx_description
1 polymer ?
#
loop_
_entity_poly.entity_id
_entity_poly.type
_entity_poly.pdbx_seq_one_letter_code
_entity_poly.pdbx_strand_id
1 'polypeptide(L)'
;MTTLQRTFEGRSEIEVVGIYEESFSAKAPGRVQFGEMLNRIERGDADGIVAWAPDRLARNSVDGGRLIYMLDCGVIRDLKFATYTFENNSQGKFMLQIMFGQSKYYSDALSDNVKRGNRTKIEKGWRPNQAPLGYLNDPDTKTIVKDPIQFPLIRAMFELMLTGSYAPKQIAVIARDEWGFRSPSRRKRNGEAGRRSRLVQSTGS
;
A
#
# COMPACT_ATOMS: atom_id res chain seq x y z
N MET A 1 1.75 -0.94 22.17
CA MET A 1 3.13 -0.47 21.98
C MET A 1 3.67 -1.04 20.68
N THR A 2 3.92 -0.16 19.72
CA THR A 2 4.48 -0.47 18.39
C THR A 2 5.91 -1.03 18.54
N THR A 3 6.39 -1.86 17.61
CA THR A 3 7.78 -2.39 17.63
C THR A 3 8.82 -1.26 17.72
N LEU A 4 8.56 -0.14 17.04
CA LEU A 4 9.40 1.05 17.02
C LEU A 4 9.47 1.75 18.39
N GLN A 5 8.34 1.85 19.09
CA GLN A 5 8.29 2.37 20.46
C GLN A 5 9.21 1.56 21.38
N ARG A 6 9.10 0.23 21.37
CA ARG A 6 9.99 -0.62 22.18
C ARG A 6 11.48 -0.44 21.85
N THR A 7 11.81 -0.16 20.59
CA THR A 7 13.20 0.08 20.17
C THR A 7 13.77 1.39 20.72
N PHE A 8 12.94 2.41 20.94
CA PHE A 8 13.39 3.75 21.32
C PHE A 8 13.00 4.17 22.76
N GLU A 9 12.00 3.56 23.38
CA GLU A 9 11.57 3.81 24.78
C GLU A 9 12.63 3.44 25.82
N GLY A 10 13.61 2.60 25.45
CA GLY A 10 14.76 2.27 26.29
C GLY A 10 15.94 3.24 26.18
N ARG A 11 15.87 4.26 25.30
CA ARG A 11 16.92 5.28 25.15
C ARG A 11 16.53 6.51 25.96
N SER A 12 17.23 6.75 27.05
CA SER A 12 16.99 7.84 28.01
C SER A 12 17.06 9.27 27.44
N GLU A 13 17.45 9.42 26.17
CA GLU A 13 17.66 10.71 25.49
C GLU A 13 16.54 11.10 24.51
N ILE A 14 15.52 10.25 24.30
CA ILE A 14 14.47 10.49 23.30
C ILE A 14 13.08 10.43 23.96
N GLU A 15 12.41 11.58 24.00
CA GLU A 15 11.01 11.68 24.40
C GLU A 15 10.09 11.67 23.17
N VAL A 16 9.08 10.79 23.16
CA VAL A 16 8.14 10.67 22.04
C VAL A 16 6.91 11.55 22.29
N VAL A 17 6.88 12.74 21.70
CA VAL A 17 5.81 13.77 21.81
C VAL A 17 4.61 13.56 20.89
N GLY A 18 4.65 12.58 19.99
CA GLY A 18 3.55 12.27 19.08
C GLY A 18 3.84 11.10 18.14
N ILE A 19 2.78 10.45 17.66
CA ILE A 19 2.85 9.31 16.73
C ILE A 19 1.92 9.58 15.56
N TYR A 20 2.44 9.45 14.35
CA TYR A 20 1.71 9.70 13.10
C TYR A 20 1.62 8.43 12.25
N GLU A 21 0.41 8.11 11.78
CA GLU A 21 0.09 6.98 10.93
C GLU A 21 -0.56 7.40 9.63
N GLU A 22 0.16 7.22 8.54
CA GLU A 22 -0.45 7.32 7.22
C GLU A 22 -0.52 5.97 6.54
N SER A 23 -1.74 5.58 6.19
CA SER A 23 -2.04 4.50 5.25
C SER A 23 -1.75 4.90 3.80
N PHE A 24 -1.49 6.19 3.54
CA PHE A 24 -1.12 6.69 2.22
C PHE A 24 0.29 6.27 1.85
N SER A 25 0.42 5.76 0.62
CA SER A 25 1.73 5.44 0.04
C SER A 25 2.58 6.72 -0.05
N ALA A 26 3.79 6.72 0.52
CA ALA A 26 4.75 7.84 0.48
C ALA A 26 5.22 8.25 -0.95
N LYS A 27 4.55 7.74 -1.99
CA LYS A 27 4.78 7.99 -3.43
C LYS A 27 4.24 9.33 -3.90
N ALA A 28 3.19 9.86 -3.27
CA ALA A 28 2.54 11.11 -3.69
C ALA A 28 2.68 12.19 -2.60
N PRO A 29 2.91 13.46 -2.99
CA PRO A 29 2.84 14.58 -2.06
C PRO A 29 1.38 14.83 -1.61
N GLY A 30 1.19 15.56 -0.52
CA GLY A 30 -0.15 15.84 0.05
C GLY A 30 -0.53 14.95 1.23
N ARG A 31 0.48 14.45 1.94
CA ARG A 31 0.34 13.64 3.15
C ARG A 31 -0.07 14.50 4.34
N VAL A 32 -1.35 14.47 4.69
CA VAL A 32 -1.96 15.39 5.66
C VAL A 32 -1.31 15.27 7.04
N GLN A 33 -1.12 14.05 7.55
CA GLN A 33 -0.53 13.85 8.87
C GLN A 33 0.98 14.08 8.87
N PHE A 34 1.66 13.77 7.77
CA PHE A 34 3.08 14.12 7.63
C PHE A 34 3.27 15.64 7.60
N GLY A 35 2.40 16.37 6.89
CA GLY A 35 2.38 17.82 6.90
C GLY A 35 2.14 18.38 8.31
N GLU A 36 1.17 17.83 9.04
CA GLU A 36 0.90 18.20 10.43
C GLU A 36 2.09 17.94 11.36
N MET A 37 2.75 16.78 11.21
CA MET A 37 3.97 16.45 11.94
C MET A 37 5.08 17.47 11.68
N LEU A 38 5.34 17.83 10.41
CA LEU A 38 6.34 18.84 10.07
C LEU A 38 5.96 20.22 10.63
N ASN A 39 4.69 20.60 10.59
CA ASN A 39 4.23 21.88 11.14
C ASN A 39 4.43 21.95 12.66
N ARG A 40 4.30 20.83 13.39
CA ARG A 40 4.60 20.80 14.83
C ARG A 40 6.08 21.00 15.13
N ILE A 41 6.95 20.42 14.31
CA ILE A 41 8.40 20.66 14.42
C ILE A 41 8.71 22.14 14.14
N GLU A 42 8.10 22.72 13.09
CA GLU A 42 8.26 24.15 12.78
C GLU A 42 7.77 25.07 13.92
N ARG A 43 6.80 24.62 14.73
CA ARG A 43 6.31 25.35 15.91
C ARG A 43 7.17 25.15 17.16
N GLY A 44 8.16 24.26 17.11
CA GLY A 44 9.01 23.92 18.25
C GLY A 44 8.40 22.90 19.21
N ASP A 45 7.32 22.22 18.83
CA ASP A 45 6.70 21.18 19.67
C ASP A 45 7.52 19.87 19.68
N ALA A 46 8.46 19.72 18.74
CA ALA A 46 9.32 18.55 18.59
C ALA A 46 10.63 18.93 17.88
N ASP A 47 11.73 18.28 18.26
CA ASP A 47 13.07 18.58 17.72
C ASP A 47 13.49 17.70 16.54
N GLY A 48 12.82 16.58 16.31
CA GLY A 48 13.26 15.57 15.37
C GLY A 48 12.20 14.53 15.03
N ILE A 49 12.55 13.61 14.14
CA ILE A 49 11.65 12.54 13.70
C ILE A 49 12.34 11.20 13.89
N VAL A 50 11.57 10.23 14.40
CA VAL A 50 11.98 8.83 14.48
C VAL A 50 11.14 8.02 13.51
N ALA A 51 11.79 7.22 12.67
CA ALA A 51 11.14 6.33 11.72
C ALA A 51 11.80 4.95 11.68
N TRP A 52 11.14 3.96 11.08
CA TRP A 52 11.77 2.64 10.93
C TRP A 52 12.93 2.69 9.94
N ALA A 53 12.69 3.32 8.79
CA ALA A 53 13.60 3.39 7.66
C ALA A 53 13.37 4.69 6.86
N PRO A 54 14.35 5.17 6.08
CA PRO A 54 14.23 6.42 5.31
C PRO A 54 13.07 6.43 4.31
N ASP A 55 12.76 5.28 3.71
CA ASP A 55 11.67 5.10 2.77
C ASP A 55 10.27 5.28 3.38
N ARG A 56 10.15 5.35 4.71
CA ARG A 56 8.91 5.69 5.43
C ARG A 56 8.71 7.21 5.56
N LEU A 57 9.78 7.99 5.45
CA LEU A 57 9.70 9.45 5.49
C LEU A 57 9.50 10.06 4.11
N ALA A 58 10.12 9.51 3.06
CA ALA A 58 9.93 10.00 1.70
C ALA A 58 10.15 8.91 0.64
N ARG A 59 9.18 8.77 -0.27
CA ARG A 59 9.35 8.06 -1.57
C ARG A 59 9.02 8.96 -2.76
N ASN A 60 9.12 10.28 -2.54
CA ASN A 60 8.95 11.31 -3.54
C ASN A 60 9.97 12.42 -3.32
N SER A 61 10.28 13.15 -4.38
CA SER A 61 11.32 14.18 -4.36
C SER A 61 10.92 15.44 -3.57
N VAL A 62 9.62 15.69 -3.39
CA VAL A 62 9.12 16.87 -2.66
C VAL A 62 9.33 16.70 -1.16
N ASP A 63 8.81 15.60 -0.59
CA ASP A 63 8.93 15.32 0.84
C ASP A 63 10.40 15.11 1.25
N GLY A 64 11.16 14.37 0.43
CA GLY A 64 12.57 14.14 0.68
C GLY A 64 13.39 15.43 0.65
N GLY A 65 13.13 16.31 -0.33
CA GLY A 65 13.76 17.62 -0.41
C GLY A 65 13.39 18.51 0.77
N ARG A 66 12.12 18.50 1.21
CA ARG A 66 11.66 19.28 2.37
C ARG A 66 12.37 18.84 3.66
N LEU A 67 12.54 17.54 3.89
CA LEU A 67 13.24 17.03 5.08
C LEU A 67 14.71 17.46 5.10
N ILE A 68 15.42 17.35 3.96
CA ILE A 68 16.81 17.80 3.86
C ILE A 68 16.91 19.31 4.06
N TYR A 69 16.03 20.09 3.46
CA TYR A 69 15.98 21.54 3.65
C TYR A 69 15.74 21.93 5.12
N MET A 70 14.81 21.27 5.81
CA MET A 70 14.55 21.52 7.23
C MET A 70 15.73 21.14 8.13
N LEU A 71 16.51 20.12 7.76
CA LEU A 71 17.78 19.77 8.42
C LEU A 71 18.88 20.82 8.14
N ASP A 72 18.90 21.43 6.95
CA ASP A 72 19.84 22.49 6.60
C ASP A 72 19.54 23.80 7.32
N CYS A 73 18.26 24.15 7.46
CA CYS A 73 17.82 25.31 8.22
C CYS A 73 17.90 25.12 9.75
N GLY A 74 18.22 23.90 10.23
CA GLY A 74 18.27 23.58 11.66
C GLY A 74 16.89 23.53 12.33
N VAL A 75 15.81 23.50 11.56
CA VAL A 75 14.44 23.32 12.05
C VAL A 75 14.25 21.91 12.60
N ILE A 76 14.78 20.91 11.88
CA ILE A 76 14.94 19.55 12.39
C ILE A 76 16.36 19.44 12.96
N ARG A 77 16.48 19.09 14.24
CA ARG A 77 17.79 18.87 14.88
C ARG A 77 18.40 17.54 14.47
N ASP A 78 17.59 16.48 14.37
CA ASP A 78 18.07 15.17 13.96
C ASP A 78 16.95 14.24 13.45
N LEU A 79 17.36 13.20 12.71
CA LEU A 79 16.50 12.10 12.27
C LEU A 79 17.10 10.77 12.76
N LYS A 80 16.26 9.93 13.38
CA LYS A 80 16.66 8.60 13.82
C LYS A 80 15.90 7.52 13.07
N PHE A 81 16.63 6.52 12.60
CA PHE A 81 16.04 5.34 11.98
C PHE A 81 16.43 4.06 12.71
N ALA A 82 15.55 3.05 12.67
CA ALA A 82 15.84 1.74 13.24
C ALA A 82 16.76 0.90 12.35
N THR A 83 16.62 1.03 11.02
CA THR A 83 17.39 0.24 10.04
C THR A 83 18.56 0.99 9.40
N TYR A 84 18.72 2.28 9.72
CA TYR A 84 19.72 3.14 9.09
C TYR A 84 20.27 4.12 10.12
N THR A 85 21.59 4.33 10.10
CA THR A 85 22.24 5.33 10.95
C THR A 85 22.55 6.56 10.11
N PHE A 86 22.09 7.70 10.60
CA PHE A 86 22.31 9.01 10.01
C PHE A 86 23.02 9.90 11.02
N GLU A 87 23.98 10.68 10.53
CA GLU A 87 24.61 11.76 11.26
C GLU A 87 24.26 13.08 10.59
N ASN A 88 23.88 14.09 11.38
CA ASN A 88 23.49 15.39 10.86
C ASN A 88 24.71 16.26 10.47
N ASN A 89 25.51 15.77 9.53
CA ASN A 89 26.64 16.47 8.89
C ASN A 89 26.46 16.48 7.36
N SER A 90 27.30 17.23 6.64
CA SER A 90 27.16 17.38 5.18
C SER A 90 27.17 16.03 4.43
N GLN A 91 28.01 15.09 4.86
CA GLN A 91 28.10 13.76 4.26
C GLN A 91 26.84 12.92 4.55
N GLY A 92 26.36 12.95 5.79
CA GLY A 92 25.16 12.22 6.20
C GLY A 92 23.91 12.74 5.48
N LYS A 93 23.77 14.06 5.32
CA LYS A 93 22.67 14.67 4.55
C LYS A 93 22.70 14.27 3.09
N PHE A 94 23.89 14.28 2.47
CA PHE A 94 24.06 13.78 1.11
C PHE A 94 23.65 12.30 1.00
N MET A 95 24.12 11.45 1.91
CA MET A 95 23.74 10.04 1.89
C MET A 95 22.25 9.80 2.13
N LEU A 96 21.63 10.58 3.01
CA LEU A 96 20.19 10.51 3.25
C LEU A 96 19.39 10.91 2.00
N GLN A 97 19.84 11.94 1.27
CA GLN A 97 19.25 12.34 0.00
C GLN A 97 19.33 11.21 -1.05
N ILE A 98 20.46 10.51 -1.14
CA ILE A 98 20.62 9.33 -2.00
C ILE A 98 19.64 8.22 -1.59
N MET A 99 19.46 7.97 -0.30
CA MET A 99 18.51 6.96 0.21
C MET A 99 17.06 7.30 -0.12
N PHE A 100 16.65 8.56 -0.03
CA PHE A 100 15.33 8.99 -0.51
C PHE A 100 15.18 8.80 -2.03
N GLY A 101 16.23 9.10 -2.80
CA GLY A 101 16.28 8.84 -4.24
C GLY A 101 16.13 7.36 -4.58
N GLN A 102 16.84 6.47 -3.88
CA GLN A 102 16.76 5.02 -4.05
C GLN A 102 15.33 4.52 -3.75
N SER A 103 14.71 5.04 -2.69
CA SER A 103 13.35 4.67 -2.30
C SER A 103 12.32 5.04 -3.36
N LYS A 104 12.48 6.21 -4.00
CA LYS A 104 11.67 6.63 -5.16
C LYS A 104 11.89 5.72 -6.36
N TYR A 105 13.16 5.49 -6.73
CA TYR A 105 13.51 4.60 -7.85
C TYR A 105 12.91 3.20 -7.69
N TYR A 106 13.06 2.59 -6.52
CA TYR A 106 12.52 1.25 -6.25
C TYR A 106 11.00 1.19 -6.45
N SER A 107 10.28 2.20 -5.95
CA SER A 107 8.83 2.32 -6.10
C SER A 107 8.41 2.44 -7.58
N ASP A 108 9.12 3.25 -8.34
CA ASP A 108 8.82 3.54 -9.75
C ASP A 108 9.16 2.34 -10.63
N ALA A 109 10.34 1.74 -10.44
CA ALA A 109 10.77 0.53 -11.12
C ALA A 109 9.81 -0.64 -10.88
N LEU A 110 9.30 -0.82 -9.65
CA LEU A 110 8.29 -1.84 -9.36
C LEU A 110 6.99 -1.58 -10.14
N SER A 111 6.53 -0.33 -10.19
CA SER A 111 5.36 0.06 -10.98
C SER A 111 5.55 -0.26 -12.47
N ASP A 112 6.72 0.08 -13.02
CA ASP A 112 7.02 -0.16 -14.43
C ASP A 112 7.12 -1.65 -14.77
N ASN A 113 7.70 -2.44 -13.87
CA ASN A 113 7.74 -3.90 -13.99
C ASN A 113 6.32 -4.50 -14.00
N VAL A 114 5.43 -4.04 -13.13
CA VAL A 114 4.02 -4.48 -13.11
C VAL A 114 3.31 -4.09 -14.41
N LYS A 115 3.47 -2.86 -14.88
CA LYS A 115 2.86 -2.40 -16.15
C LYS A 115 3.37 -3.22 -17.33
N ARG A 116 4.68 -3.50 -17.38
CA ARG A 116 5.31 -4.32 -18.41
C ARG A 116 4.75 -5.75 -18.39
N GLY A 117 4.68 -6.38 -17.22
CA GLY A 117 4.12 -7.72 -17.07
C GLY A 117 2.65 -7.79 -17.51
N ASN A 118 1.85 -6.78 -17.17
CA ASN A 118 0.47 -6.67 -17.62
C ASN A 118 0.36 -6.51 -19.15
N ARG A 119 1.22 -5.67 -19.75
CA ARG A 119 1.27 -5.50 -21.21
C ARG A 119 1.64 -6.81 -21.92
N THR A 120 2.65 -7.53 -21.44
CA THR A 120 3.03 -8.83 -22.00
C THR A 120 1.91 -9.87 -21.89
N LYS A 121 1.10 -9.83 -20.83
CA LYS A 121 -0.10 -10.69 -20.76
C LYS A 121 -1.10 -10.34 -21.85
N ILE A 122 -1.40 -9.06 -22.04
CA ILE A 122 -2.32 -8.58 -23.08
C ILE A 122 -1.82 -8.98 -24.47
N GLU A 123 -0.54 -8.77 -24.77
CA GLU A 123 0.08 -9.14 -26.06
C GLU A 123 -0.01 -10.64 -26.35
N LYS A 124 0.03 -11.47 -25.30
CA LYS A 124 -0.15 -12.93 -25.40
C LYS A 124 -1.62 -13.38 -25.40
N GLY A 125 -2.58 -12.45 -25.46
CA GLY A 125 -4.02 -12.73 -25.42
C GLY A 125 -4.57 -13.09 -24.04
N TRP A 126 -3.76 -12.94 -22.98
CA TRP A 126 -4.17 -13.22 -21.60
C TRP A 126 -4.74 -11.98 -20.91
N ARG A 127 -5.79 -12.18 -20.11
CA ARG A 127 -6.34 -11.13 -19.26
C ARG A 127 -5.36 -10.78 -18.12
N PRO A 128 -5.01 -9.50 -17.91
CA PRO A 128 -4.21 -9.09 -16.76
C PRO A 128 -5.04 -9.07 -15.46
N ASN A 129 -4.36 -9.15 -14.32
CA ASN A 129 -4.94 -9.11 -12.97
C ASN A 129 -5.79 -10.34 -12.60
N GLN A 130 -7.07 -10.13 -12.26
CA GLN A 130 -7.95 -11.18 -11.71
C GLN A 130 -8.54 -12.03 -12.84
N ALA A 131 -8.67 -13.33 -12.60
CA ALA A 131 -9.43 -14.22 -13.46
C ALA A 131 -10.93 -13.83 -13.45
N PRO A 132 -11.66 -14.06 -14.56
CA PRO A 132 -13.12 -13.92 -14.56
C PRO A 132 -13.80 -14.97 -13.68
N LEU A 133 -15.08 -14.75 -13.37
CA LEU A 133 -15.90 -15.71 -12.59
C LEU A 133 -15.88 -17.08 -13.28
N GLY A 134 -15.73 -18.17 -12.52
CA GLY A 134 -15.59 -19.52 -13.08
C GLY A 134 -14.19 -19.89 -13.54
N TYR A 135 -13.22 -19.00 -13.34
CA TYR A 135 -11.83 -19.25 -13.65
C TYR A 135 -10.94 -18.86 -12.47
N LEU A 136 -9.76 -19.48 -12.39
CA LEU A 136 -8.76 -19.23 -11.36
C LEU A 136 -7.48 -18.71 -12.00
N ASN A 137 -6.78 -17.84 -11.27
CA ASN A 137 -5.39 -17.51 -11.59
C ASN A 137 -4.53 -18.64 -11.04
N ASP A 138 -3.86 -19.37 -11.92
CA ASP A 138 -2.89 -20.38 -11.54
C ASP A 138 -1.57 -19.69 -11.11
N PRO A 139 -1.12 -19.84 -9.85
CA PRO A 139 0.14 -19.26 -9.38
C PRO A 139 1.38 -19.78 -10.11
N ASP A 140 1.34 -21.04 -10.57
CA ASP A 140 2.51 -21.75 -11.10
C ASP A 140 2.75 -21.35 -12.57
N THR A 141 1.73 -21.51 -13.40
CA THR A 141 1.81 -21.13 -14.81
C THR A 141 1.59 -19.64 -15.05
N LYS A 142 1.10 -18.90 -14.04
CA LYS A 142 0.71 -17.48 -14.12
C LYS A 142 -0.37 -17.21 -15.18
N THR A 143 -1.12 -18.23 -15.57
CA THR A 143 -2.22 -18.18 -16.54
C THR A 143 -3.59 -18.28 -15.88
N ILE A 144 -4.64 -18.23 -16.69
CA ILE A 144 -6.02 -18.39 -16.25
C ILE A 144 -6.48 -19.79 -16.62
N VAL A 145 -6.87 -20.57 -15.62
CA VAL A 145 -7.38 -21.94 -15.77
C VAL A 145 -8.85 -22.01 -15.36
N LYS A 146 -9.57 -23.02 -15.84
CA LYS A 146 -10.98 -23.23 -15.47
C LYS A 146 -11.07 -23.64 -14.00
N ASP A 147 -11.97 -23.02 -13.24
CA ASP A 147 -12.28 -23.45 -11.88
C ASP A 147 -13.04 -24.79 -11.95
N PRO A 148 -12.55 -25.89 -11.36
CA PRO A 148 -13.19 -27.19 -11.48
C PRO A 148 -14.62 -27.22 -10.90
N ILE A 149 -14.94 -26.31 -9.97
CA ILE A 149 -16.24 -26.23 -9.28
C ILE A 149 -17.10 -25.14 -9.90
N GLN A 150 -16.56 -23.92 -10.08
CA GLN A 150 -17.38 -22.80 -10.56
C GLN A 150 -17.58 -22.78 -12.07
N PHE A 151 -16.63 -23.30 -12.86
CA PHE A 151 -16.73 -23.28 -14.32
C PHE A 151 -17.97 -24.03 -14.84
N PRO A 152 -18.26 -25.27 -14.40
CA PRO A 152 -19.45 -26.00 -14.86
C PRO A 152 -20.76 -25.29 -14.49
N LEU A 153 -20.82 -24.69 -13.30
CA LEU A 153 -22.01 -23.96 -12.84
C LEU A 153 -22.28 -22.72 -13.70
N ILE A 154 -21.25 -21.94 -14.01
CA ILE A 154 -21.43 -20.76 -14.88
C ILE A 154 -21.82 -21.18 -16.29
N ARG A 155 -21.22 -22.24 -16.82
CA ARG A 155 -21.59 -22.79 -18.11
C ARG A 155 -23.08 -23.17 -18.14
N ALA A 156 -23.57 -23.87 -17.12
CA ALA A 156 -24.98 -24.24 -17.00
C ALA A 156 -25.91 -23.02 -16.93
N MET A 157 -25.49 -21.94 -16.25
CA MET A 157 -26.26 -20.68 -16.25
C MET A 157 -26.38 -20.06 -17.64
N PHE A 158 -25.28 -20.04 -18.42
CA PHE A 158 -25.32 -19.55 -19.79
C PHE A 158 -26.17 -20.45 -20.70
N GLU A 159 -26.10 -21.77 -20.53
CA GLU A 159 -26.95 -22.72 -21.26
C GLU A 159 -28.44 -22.46 -21.00
N LEU A 160 -28.85 -22.26 -19.74
CA LEU A 160 -30.22 -21.85 -19.40
C LEU A 160 -30.61 -20.50 -20.03
N MET A 161 -29.69 -19.53 -20.04
CA MET A 161 -29.94 -18.23 -20.65
C MET A 161 -30.17 -18.33 -22.16
N LEU A 162 -29.42 -19.19 -22.84
CA LEU A 162 -29.53 -19.42 -24.28
C LEU A 162 -30.85 -20.11 -24.67
N THR A 163 -31.52 -20.81 -23.76
CA THR A 163 -32.86 -21.36 -24.02
C THR A 163 -33.93 -20.29 -24.22
N GLY A 164 -33.71 -19.08 -23.71
CA GLY A 164 -34.70 -18.00 -23.71
C GLY A 164 -35.88 -18.20 -22.73
N SER A 165 -35.98 -19.36 -22.09
CA SER A 165 -37.09 -19.73 -21.19
C SER A 165 -37.00 -19.09 -19.80
N TYR A 166 -35.84 -18.57 -19.42
CA TYR A 166 -35.58 -18.05 -18.08
C TYR A 166 -35.02 -16.63 -18.13
N ALA A 167 -35.58 -15.74 -17.31
CA ALA A 167 -34.99 -14.43 -17.08
C ALA A 167 -33.67 -14.58 -16.27
N PRO A 168 -32.66 -13.71 -16.48
CA PRO A 168 -31.38 -13.79 -15.77
C PRO A 168 -31.51 -13.84 -14.24
N LYS A 169 -32.52 -13.16 -13.68
CA LYS A 169 -32.80 -13.17 -12.23
C LYS A 169 -33.25 -14.56 -11.74
N GLN A 170 -34.03 -15.29 -12.53
CA GLN A 170 -34.49 -16.65 -12.18
C GLN A 170 -33.31 -17.62 -12.21
N ILE A 171 -32.44 -17.53 -13.22
CA ILE A 171 -31.22 -18.33 -13.32
C ILE A 171 -30.31 -18.11 -12.10
N ALA A 172 -30.17 -16.87 -11.64
CA ALA A 172 -29.37 -16.56 -10.45
C ALA A 172 -29.97 -17.10 -9.14
N VAL A 173 -31.29 -17.29 -9.06
CA VAL A 173 -31.96 -17.94 -7.93
C VAL A 173 -31.70 -19.45 -7.96
N ILE A 174 -31.96 -20.09 -9.10
CA ILE A 174 -31.70 -21.53 -9.32
C ILE A 174 -30.23 -21.86 -8.98
N ALA A 175 -29.30 -21.09 -9.54
CA ALA A 175 -27.88 -21.30 -9.29
C ALA A 175 -27.50 -21.21 -7.81
N ARG A 176 -28.06 -20.26 -7.06
CA ARG A 176 -27.73 -20.04 -5.65
C ARG A 176 -28.36 -21.10 -4.74
N ASP A 177 -29.63 -21.41 -4.99
CA ASP A 177 -30.48 -22.14 -4.05
C ASP A 177 -30.45 -23.64 -4.34
N GLU A 178 -30.36 -24.04 -5.61
CA GLU A 178 -30.32 -25.44 -6.02
C GLU A 178 -28.88 -25.93 -6.26
N TRP A 179 -28.05 -25.12 -6.92
CA TRP A 179 -26.69 -25.54 -7.31
C TRP A 179 -25.61 -25.12 -6.31
N GLY A 180 -26.00 -24.43 -5.23
CA GLY A 180 -25.07 -23.97 -4.20
C GLY A 180 -24.05 -22.94 -4.70
N PHE A 181 -24.28 -22.28 -5.83
CA PHE A 181 -23.37 -21.26 -6.36
C PHE A 181 -23.23 -20.12 -5.35
N ARG A 182 -21.99 -19.75 -5.07
CA ARG A 182 -21.64 -18.61 -4.24
C ARG A 182 -20.67 -17.73 -5.01
N SER A 183 -21.03 -16.45 -5.16
CA SER A 183 -20.10 -15.48 -5.71
C SER A 183 -18.86 -15.43 -4.82
N PRO A 184 -17.63 -15.43 -5.38
CA PRO A 184 -16.42 -15.26 -4.59
C PRO A 184 -16.57 -14.02 -3.72
N SER A 185 -16.33 -14.18 -2.41
CA SER A 185 -16.29 -13.06 -1.47
C SER A 185 -15.27 -12.06 -1.99
N ARG A 186 -15.75 -10.92 -2.49
CA ARG A 186 -14.89 -9.83 -2.92
C ARG A 186 -14.25 -9.30 -1.65
N ARG A 187 -12.97 -9.63 -1.40
CA ARG A 187 -12.20 -8.94 -0.36
C ARG A 187 -12.27 -7.47 -0.72
N LYS A 188 -13.02 -6.67 0.05
CA LYS A 188 -13.16 -5.23 -0.20
C LYS A 188 -11.73 -4.69 -0.32
N ARG A 189 -11.42 -4.09 -1.46
CA ARG A 189 -10.27 -3.19 -1.55
C ARG A 189 -10.65 -2.06 -0.60
N ASN A 190 -9.96 -1.91 0.52
CA ASN A 190 -10.21 -0.85 1.50
C ASN A 190 -10.06 0.51 0.80
N GLY A 191 -11.14 1.00 0.21
CA GLY A 191 -11.39 2.42 -0.03
C GLY A 191 -12.31 2.83 1.10
N GLU A 192 -11.73 3.43 2.13
CA GLU A 192 -12.47 3.83 3.33
C GLU A 192 -13.38 5.02 3.02
N ALA A 193 -14.69 4.78 3.09
CA ALA A 193 -15.66 5.80 3.47
C ALA A 193 -16.01 5.56 4.94
N GLY A 194 -15.84 6.62 5.74
CA GLY A 194 -15.75 6.61 7.19
C GLY A 194 -16.79 5.77 7.95
N ARG A 195 -16.29 5.05 8.95
CA ARG A 195 -17.06 4.73 10.15
C ARG A 195 -16.17 4.88 11.38
N ARG A 196 -16.59 5.78 12.27
CA ARG A 196 -15.95 6.09 13.56
C ARG A 196 -15.75 4.83 14.39
N SER A 197 -14.52 4.54 14.80
CA SER A 197 -14.18 3.74 15.98
C SER A 197 -12.75 4.09 16.42
N ARG A 198 -12.54 4.20 17.73
CA ARG A 198 -11.39 4.83 18.41
C ARG A 198 -10.17 3.88 18.48
N LEU A 199 -8.97 4.48 18.42
CA LEU A 199 -7.59 3.98 18.73
C LEU A 199 -6.89 3.07 17.69
N VAL A 200 -5.55 3.03 17.47
CA VAL A 200 -4.36 3.90 17.17
C VAL A 200 -3.27 2.88 16.68
N GLN A 201 -2.49 3.09 15.58
CA GLN A 201 -1.06 2.66 15.45
C GLN A 201 -0.46 2.73 14.02
N SER A 202 0.57 3.57 13.76
CA SER A 202 1.31 3.60 12.48
C SER A 202 2.00 2.33 12.03
N THR A 203 1.33 1.58 11.14
CA THR A 203 1.84 0.36 10.54
C THR A 203 1.52 0.32 9.05
N GLY A 204 2.53 0.63 8.23
CA GLY A 204 2.59 0.16 6.84
C GLY A 204 3.66 -0.92 6.75
N SER A 205 3.27 -2.12 6.33
CA SER A 205 4.19 -3.22 5.96
C SER A 205 5.26 -2.77 4.96
#